data_AF-A0A0U0ZRE3-F1
#
_entry.id   AF-A0A0U0ZRE3-F1
#
_cell.length_a   1.000
_cell.length_b   1.000
_cell.length_c   1.000
_cell.angle_alpha   90.00
_cell.angle_beta   90.00
_cell.angle_gamma   90.00
#
_symmetry.space_group_name_H-M   'P 1'
#
loop_
_entity.id
_entity.type
_entity.pdbx_description
1 polymer ?
#
loop_
_entity_poly.entity_id
_entity_poly.type
_entity_poly.pdbx_seq_one_letter_code
_entity_poly.pdbx_strand_id
1 'polypeptide(L)'
;MISPTSLQQLKEANARRQARAVEAARTALAVLNQVSFPKASTVEALRVLALRVDHPLLALRQLAELHDPPLTKDTYAARLRRAIEIAAEYQARRERG
;
A
#
# COMPACT_ATOMS: atom_id res chain seq x y z
N MET A 1 6.98 32.97 3.15
CA MET A 1 7.63 32.49 1.92
C MET A 1 8.28 31.16 2.23
N ILE A 2 7.94 30.07 1.52
CA ILE A 2 8.61 28.77 1.69
C ILE A 2 9.89 28.80 0.86
N SER A 3 11.06 28.63 1.49
CA SER A 3 12.36 28.66 0.81
C SER A 3 12.53 27.46 -0.15
N PRO A 4 13.26 27.61 -1.26
CA PRO A 4 13.49 26.52 -2.23
C PRO A 4 14.08 25.25 -1.59
N THR A 5 14.93 25.39 -0.58
CA THR A 5 15.48 24.27 0.23
C THR A 5 14.38 23.47 0.94
N SER A 6 13.34 24.13 1.44
CA SER A 6 12.21 23.46 2.12
C SER A 6 11.36 22.66 1.14
N LEU A 7 11.17 23.14 -0.10
CA LEU A 7 10.45 22.40 -1.13
C LEU A 7 11.20 21.14 -1.57
N GLN A 8 12.53 21.20 -1.69
CA GLN A 8 13.35 20.04 -2.02
C GLN A 8 13.30 18.99 -0.91
N GLN A 9 13.44 19.41 0.35
CA GLN A 9 13.31 18.51 1.52
C GLN A 9 11.95 17.81 1.57
N LEU A 10 10.85 18.51 1.24
CA LEU A 10 9.51 17.93 1.16
C LEU A 10 9.39 16.89 0.04
N LYS A 11 9.96 17.15 -1.14
CA LYS A 11 9.99 16.18 -2.25
C LYS A 11 10.74 14.91 -1.86
N GLU A 12 11.91 15.05 -1.24
CA GLU A 12 12.70 13.91 -0.76
C GLU A 12 12.00 13.12 0.35
N ALA A 13 11.32 13.81 1.28
CA ALA A 13 10.52 13.18 2.32
C ALA A 13 9.36 12.37 1.71
N ASN A 14 8.68 12.92 0.70
CA ASN A 14 7.60 12.24 -0.01
C ASN A 14 8.12 11.03 -0.81
N ALA A 15 9.24 11.16 -1.52
CA ALA A 15 9.86 10.05 -2.23
C ALA A 15 10.26 8.90 -1.29
N ARG A 16 10.85 9.21 -0.12
CA ARG A 16 11.16 8.20 0.90
C ARG A 16 9.91 7.52 1.45
N ARG A 17 8.85 8.29 1.74
CA ARG A 17 7.57 7.73 2.20
C ARG A 17 6.95 6.82 1.14
N GLN A 18 7.02 7.23 -0.12
CA GLN A 18 6.53 6.46 -1.26
C GLN A 18 7.30 5.15 -1.44
N ALA A 19 8.62 5.18 -1.39
CA ALA A 19 9.46 3.99 -1.46
C ALA A 19 9.14 3.01 -0.32
N ARG A 20 9.03 3.50 0.92
CA ARG A 20 8.63 2.67 2.07
C ARG A 20 7.25 2.03 1.89
N ALA A 21 6.29 2.77 1.33
CA ALA A 21 4.96 2.23 1.06
C ALA A 21 4.98 1.13 -0.01
N VAL A 22 5.84 1.24 -1.02
CA VAL A 22 6.02 0.19 -2.05
C VAL A 22 6.62 -1.06 -1.42
N GLU A 23 7.70 -0.93 -0.65
CA GLU A 23 8.35 -2.08 -0.01
C GLU A 23 7.43 -2.78 0.99
N ALA A 24 6.70 -2.01 1.82
CA ALA A 24 5.70 -2.58 2.71
C ALA A 24 4.60 -3.31 1.92
N ALA A 25 4.17 -2.77 0.77
CA ALA A 25 3.18 -3.42 -0.07
C ALA A 25 3.70 -4.71 -0.72
N ARG A 26 4.97 -4.73 -1.18
CA ARG A 26 5.62 -5.94 -1.72
C ARG A 26 5.67 -7.05 -0.69
N THR A 27 6.12 -6.75 0.53
CA THR A 27 6.18 -7.72 1.63
C THR A 27 4.78 -8.24 1.99
N ALA A 28 3.81 -7.34 2.12
CA ALA A 28 2.44 -7.72 2.44
C ALA A 28 1.81 -8.60 1.35
N LEU A 29 2.05 -8.28 0.07
CA LEU A 29 1.57 -9.06 -1.07
C LEU A 29 2.17 -10.47 -1.07
N ALA A 30 3.47 -10.61 -0.82
CA ALA A 30 4.14 -11.90 -0.73
C ALA A 30 3.60 -12.78 0.41
N VAL A 31 3.22 -12.17 1.54
CA VAL A 31 2.61 -12.89 2.67
C VAL A 31 1.18 -13.32 2.34
N LEU A 32 0.34 -12.40 1.84
CA LEU A 32 -1.08 -12.68 1.58
C LEU A 32 -1.32 -13.62 0.40
N ASN A 33 -0.40 -13.68 -0.58
CA ASN A 33 -0.47 -14.66 -1.67
C ASN A 33 -0.30 -16.11 -1.21
N GLN A 34 0.17 -16.35 0.02
CA GLN A 34 0.29 -17.69 0.60
C GLN A 34 -1.01 -18.19 1.24
N VAL A 35 -2.05 -17.35 1.28
CA VAL A 35 -3.36 -17.72 1.84
C VAL A 35 -4.13 -18.56 0.81
N SER A 36 -4.28 -19.86 1.06
CA SER A 36 -4.94 -20.79 0.13
C SER A 36 -6.43 -20.50 -0.11
N PHE A 37 -7.14 -19.97 0.88
CA PHE A 37 -8.57 -19.64 0.80
C PHE A 37 -8.82 -18.21 1.27
N PRO A 38 -8.51 -17.19 0.44
CA PRO A 38 -8.63 -15.81 0.83
C PRO A 38 -10.10 -15.41 0.98
N LYS A 39 -10.44 -14.74 2.08
CA LYS A 39 -11.74 -14.08 2.24
C LYS A 39 -11.84 -12.90 1.28
N ALA A 40 -13.05 -12.41 1.00
CA ALA A 40 -13.26 -11.24 0.13
C ALA A 40 -12.41 -10.02 0.55
N SER A 41 -12.25 -9.77 1.85
CA SER A 41 -11.39 -8.70 2.36
C SER A 41 -9.90 -8.91 2.06
N THR A 42 -9.43 -10.16 2.02
CA THR A 42 -8.05 -10.49 1.61
C THR A 42 -7.87 -10.29 0.12
N VAL A 43 -8.87 -10.64 -0.71
CA VAL A 43 -8.83 -10.38 -2.15
C VAL A 43 -8.76 -8.88 -2.43
N GLU A 44 -9.57 -8.07 -1.75
CA GLU A 44 -9.50 -6.60 -1.86
C GLU A 44 -8.15 -6.05 -1.39
N ALA A 45 -7.59 -6.60 -0.29
CA ALA A 45 -6.26 -6.24 0.17
C ALA A 45 -5.18 -6.54 -0.89
N LEU A 46 -5.22 -7.71 -1.53
CA LEU A 46 -4.31 -8.10 -2.61
C LEU A 46 -4.40 -7.12 -3.80
N ARG A 47 -5.60 -6.72 -4.21
CA ARG A 47 -5.79 -5.74 -5.31
C ARG A 47 -5.15 -4.39 -5.01
N VAL A 48 -5.36 -3.85 -3.81
CA VAL A 48 -4.81 -2.56 -3.39
C VAL A 48 -3.28 -2.63 -3.26
N LEU A 49 -2.75 -3.75 -2.77
CA LEU A 49 -1.31 -3.98 -2.68
C LEU A 49 -0.67 -4.09 -4.07
N ALA A 50 -1.27 -4.88 -4.97
CA ALA A 50 -0.81 -5.06 -6.34
C ALA A 50 -0.73 -3.71 -7.07
N LEU A 51 -1.80 -2.91 -7.05
CA LEU A 51 -1.80 -1.57 -7.66
C LEU A 51 -0.64 -0.69 -7.14
N ARG A 52 -0.31 -0.75 -5.85
CA ARG A 52 0.80 0.02 -5.28
C ARG A 52 2.17 -0.48 -5.75
N VAL A 53 2.31 -1.79 -5.95
CA VAL A 53 3.54 -2.45 -6.40
C VAL A 53 3.76 -2.27 -7.91
N ASP A 54 2.71 -2.41 -8.70
CA ASP A 54 2.72 -2.32 -10.16
C ASP A 54 2.94 -0.87 -10.63
N HIS A 55 2.49 0.10 -9.82
CA HIS A 55 2.60 1.52 -10.12
C HIS A 55 3.35 2.29 -9.01
N PRO A 56 4.65 2.02 -8.81
CA PRO A 56 5.41 2.53 -7.66
C PRO A 56 5.67 4.03 -7.72
N LEU A 57 5.51 4.68 -8.88
CA LEU A 57 5.72 6.11 -9.04
C LEU A 57 4.43 6.94 -9.00
N LEU A 58 3.26 6.30 -9.09
CA LEU A 58 1.99 7.01 -9.09
C LEU A 58 1.61 7.55 -7.72
N ALA A 59 0.96 8.71 -7.72
CA ALA A 59 0.38 9.30 -6.53
C ALA A 59 -0.84 8.48 -6.07
N LEU A 60 -1.17 8.56 -4.77
CA LEU A 60 -2.31 7.84 -4.20
C LEU A 60 -3.65 8.16 -4.89
N ARG A 61 -3.83 9.38 -5.40
CA ARG A 61 -5.03 9.76 -6.16
C ARG A 61 -5.14 8.96 -7.45
N GLN A 62 -4.04 8.87 -8.21
CA GLN A 62 -4.01 8.14 -9.47
C GLN A 62 -4.22 6.64 -9.24
N LEU A 63 -3.64 6.08 -8.17
CA LEU A 63 -3.89 4.69 -7.79
C LEU A 63 -5.34 4.43 -7.41
N ALA A 64 -5.99 5.38 -6.74
CA ALA A 64 -7.39 5.28 -6.38
C ALA A 64 -8.30 5.31 -7.63
N GLU A 65 -7.94 6.10 -8.64
CA GLU A 65 -8.63 6.15 -9.94
C GLU A 65 -8.45 4.87 -10.76
N LEU A 66 -7.29 4.19 -10.65
CA LEU A 66 -7.04 2.90 -11.29
C LEU A 66 -7.70 1.72 -10.59
N HIS A 67 -8.17 1.90 -9.35
CA HIS A 67 -8.88 0.85 -8.64
C HIS A 67 -10.24 0.58 -9.29
N ASP A 68 -10.70 -0.68 -9.25
CA ASP A 68 -12.03 -1.06 -9.75
C ASP A 68 -12.87 -1.68 -8.61
N PRO A 69 -13.97 -1.01 -8.18
CA PRO A 69 -14.44 0.30 -8.64
C PRO A 69 -13.51 1.45 -8.22
N PRO A 70 -13.52 2.61 -8.91
CA PRO A 70 -12.70 3.76 -8.55
C PRO A 70 -12.96 4.24 -7.12
N LEU A 71 -11.89 4.61 -6.43
CA LEU A 71 -11.91 5.05 -5.05
C LEU A 71 -11.50 6.51 -4.93
N THR A 72 -11.77 7.09 -3.75
CA THR A 72 -11.10 8.33 -3.37
C THR A 72 -9.67 8.05 -2.91
N LYS A 73 -8.80 9.06 -3.02
CA LYS A 73 -7.42 9.00 -2.50
C LYS A 73 -7.36 8.52 -1.04
N ASP A 74 -8.25 9.03 -0.19
CA ASP A 74 -8.25 8.72 1.24
C ASP A 74 -8.76 7.30 1.53
N THR A 75 -9.76 6.84 0.77
CA THR A 75 -10.23 5.45 0.83
C THR A 75 -9.13 4.47 0.41
N TYR A 76 -8.42 4.75 -0.69
CA TYR A 76 -7.29 3.93 -1.11
C TYR A 76 -6.18 3.91 -0.05
N ALA A 77 -5.83 5.07 0.53
CA ALA A 77 -4.81 5.16 1.56
C ALA A 77 -5.18 4.39 2.85
N ALA A 78 -6.47 4.39 3.23
CA ALA A 78 -6.97 3.59 4.36
C ALA A 78 -6.90 2.09 4.05
N ARG A 79 -7.35 1.67 2.86
CA ARG A 79 -7.30 0.27 2.45
C ARG A 79 -5.87 -0.25 2.34
N LEU A 80 -4.94 0.54 1.81
CA LEU A 80 -3.53 0.16 1.69
C LEU A 80 -2.90 -0.08 3.08
N ARG A 81 -3.15 0.82 4.04
CA ARG A 81 -2.69 0.64 5.43
C ARG A 81 -3.28 -0.63 6.04
N ARG A 82 -4.59 -0.83 5.90
CA ARG A 82 -5.26 -2.01 6.43
C ARG A 82 -4.77 -3.31 5.79
N ALA A 83 -4.48 -3.31 4.50
CA ALA A 83 -3.93 -4.47 3.80
C ALA A 83 -2.56 -4.88 4.35
N ILE A 84 -1.69 -3.91 4.63
CA ILE A 84 -0.37 -4.14 5.27
C ILE A 84 -0.55 -4.71 6.68
N GLU A 85 -1.48 -4.17 7.47
CA GLU A 85 -1.78 -4.69 8.81
C GLU A 85 -2.31 -6.12 8.78
N ILE A 86 -3.21 -6.45 7.85
CA ILE A 86 -3.75 -7.82 7.69
C ILE A 86 -2.61 -8.80 7.38
N ALA A 87 -1.66 -8.42 6.53
CA ALA A 87 -0.49 -9.25 6.24
C ALA A 87 0.38 -9.46 7.49
N ALA A 88 0.63 -8.40 8.27
CA ALA A 88 1.37 -8.50 9.52
C ALA A 88 0.67 -9.40 10.54
N GLU A 89 -0.65 -9.26 10.70
CA GLU A 89 -1.46 -10.12 11.57
C GLU A 89 -1.40 -11.60 11.12
N TYR A 90 -1.43 -11.85 9.81
CA TYR A 90 -1.34 -13.21 9.26
C TYR A 90 0.04 -13.83 9.53
N GLN A 91 1.12 -13.08 9.27
CA GLN A 91 2.48 -13.54 9.54
C GLN A 91 2.68 -13.86 11.04
N ALA A 92 2.26 -12.97 11.93
CA ALA A 92 2.35 -13.18 13.38
C ALA A 92 1.48 -14.35 13.90
N ARG A 93 0.41 -14.72 13.19
CA ARG A 93 -0.37 -15.92 13.51
C ARG A 93 0.36 -17.19 13.06
N ARG A 94 1.03 -17.16 11.93
CA ARG A 94 1.82 -18.30 11.42
C ARG A 94 3.04 -18.61 12.28
N GLU A 95 3.67 -17.61 12.86
CA GLU A 95 4.84 -17.80 13.74
C GLU A 95 4.47 -18.35 15.13
N ARG A 96 3.20 -18.27 15.52
CA ARG A 96 2.70 -18.71 16.83
C ARG A 96 2.09 -20.11 16.83
N GLY A 97 1.82 -20.69 15.65
CA GLY A 97 1.28 -22.04 15.50
C GLY A 97 2.35 -22.97 14.96
#